data_AF-A0A1S3GEE3-F1
#
_entry.id   AF-A0A1S3GEE3-F1
#
_cell.length_a   1.000
_cell.length_b   1.000
_cell.length_c   1.000
_cell.angle_alpha   90.00
_cell.angle_beta   90.00
_cell.angle_gamma   90.00
#
_symmetry.space_group_name_H-M   'P 1'
#
loop_
_entity.id
_entity.type
_entity.pdbx_description
1 polymer ?
#
loop_
_entity_poly.entity_id
_entity_poly.type
_entity_poly.pdbx_seq_one_letter_code
_entity_poly.pdbx_strand_id
1 'polypeptide(L)'
;MVQTLIDGTNFLIILSVDRGQIPKILMKIPSNDNTAKCGNEKSTCKIPGCFFHEIEKLKQYSGRNFKHNKNELTQRIYELANTTIFDDKLPKKIEIIWNKKMLHTAGLCIANEIQNLKKERYARIHISLKVCDSAVRIRDTLIHEICHVASWLIDGVQDSHGDSWKFYAKKCNEIHPELPMITRCHNYRINYKIYYECIQCSARVGRYTKSLNTERFLCTRCKGTLVMVPLLRKDGTPIQPYVRPFAMYVKQNYRKVMHEMPHYFHGDVMKKLSKDYIAEKKEKSLNLF
;
A
#
# COMPACT_ATOMS: atom_id res chain seq x y z
N MET A 1 -26.18 -32.24 -19.92
CA MET A 1 -27.58 -31.83 -19.97
C MET A 1 -27.71 -30.56 -19.15
N VAL A 2 -28.25 -29.53 -19.79
CA VAL A 2 -28.26 -28.12 -19.40
C VAL A 2 -29.21 -27.90 -18.23
N GLN A 3 -28.82 -27.09 -17.24
CA GLN A 3 -29.73 -26.07 -16.69
C GLN A 3 -28.89 -24.88 -16.21
N THR A 4 -28.93 -23.83 -17.02
CA THR A 4 -28.51 -22.47 -16.71
C THR A 4 -29.44 -21.84 -15.67
N LEU A 5 -28.86 -21.21 -14.64
CA LEU A 5 -29.43 -20.03 -14.01
C LEU A 5 -28.35 -18.96 -13.98
N ILE A 6 -28.65 -17.90 -14.71
CA ILE A 6 -27.92 -16.64 -14.80
C ILE A 6 -28.35 -15.81 -13.60
N ASP A 7 -27.41 -15.25 -12.84
CA ASP A 7 -27.56 -13.92 -12.24
C ASP A 7 -26.20 -13.35 -11.80
N GLY A 8 -25.84 -12.22 -12.43
CA GLY A 8 -25.33 -11.03 -11.75
C GLY A 8 -23.96 -11.05 -11.03
N THR A 9 -22.93 -10.63 -11.76
CA THR A 9 -21.88 -9.68 -11.30
C THR A 9 -21.11 -9.96 -10.00
N ASN A 10 -19.99 -10.69 -10.14
CA ASN A 10 -18.68 -10.34 -9.55
C ASN A 10 -17.63 -11.36 -10.04
N PHE A 11 -16.89 -11.05 -11.10
CA PHE A 11 -15.72 -11.85 -11.48
C PHE A 11 -14.54 -11.47 -10.58
N LEU A 12 -14.50 -12.06 -9.40
CA LEU A 12 -13.27 -12.24 -8.64
C LEU A 12 -12.54 -13.42 -9.29
N ILE A 13 -11.53 -13.15 -10.13
CA ILE A 13 -10.64 -14.21 -10.61
C ILE A 13 -9.78 -14.64 -9.41
N ILE A 14 -10.25 -15.67 -8.71
CA ILE A 14 -9.43 -16.48 -7.83
C ILE A 14 -8.63 -17.39 -8.74
N LEU A 15 -7.35 -17.10 -8.94
CA LEU A 15 -6.43 -18.09 -9.48
C LEU A 15 -6.29 -19.19 -8.44
N SER A 16 -7.01 -20.31 -8.65
CA SER A 16 -6.69 -21.60 -8.04
C SER A 16 -5.26 -21.96 -8.42
N VAL A 17 -4.37 -22.01 -7.44
CA VAL A 17 -3.09 -22.70 -7.60
C VAL A 17 -3.35 -24.15 -7.20
N ASP A 18 -3.41 -25.02 -8.20
CA ASP A 18 -3.46 -26.47 -8.01
C ASP A 18 -2.30 -26.93 -7.13
N ARG A 19 -2.64 -27.76 -6.14
CA ARG A 19 -1.68 -28.45 -5.27
C ARG A 19 -1.01 -29.56 -6.09
N GLY A 20 0.07 -29.22 -6.78
CA GLY A 20 1.03 -30.16 -7.34
C GLY A 20 2.30 -30.22 -6.49
N GLN A 21 2.77 -31.43 -6.18
CA GLN A 21 3.98 -31.74 -5.41
C GLN A 21 5.21 -30.95 -5.88
N ILE A 22 5.93 -30.34 -4.93
CA ILE A 22 7.27 -29.80 -5.15
C ILE A 22 8.28 -30.93 -4.89
N PRO A 23 9.05 -31.41 -5.88
CA PRO A 23 10.18 -32.28 -5.61
C PRO A 23 11.30 -31.49 -4.90
N LYS A 24 11.80 -32.06 -3.80
CA LYS A 24 12.99 -31.57 -3.07
C LYS A 24 14.21 -31.68 -3.98
N ILE A 25 14.71 -30.55 -4.49
CA ILE A 25 16.09 -30.46 -4.99
C ILE A 25 16.89 -29.67 -3.97
N LEU A 26 17.72 -30.40 -3.22
CA LEU A 26 18.76 -29.86 -2.37
C LEU A 26 19.91 -29.37 -3.25
N MET A 27 19.92 -28.09 -3.61
CA MET A 27 21.10 -27.46 -4.21
C MET A 27 21.89 -26.75 -3.12
N LYS A 28 23.07 -27.33 -2.81
CA LYS A 28 24.14 -26.71 -2.03
C LYS A 28 24.46 -25.33 -2.61
N ILE A 29 24.59 -24.32 -1.76
CA ILE A 29 25.13 -23.00 -2.10
C ILE A 29 26.65 -23.15 -2.20
N PRO A 30 27.29 -22.94 -3.36
CA PRO A 30 28.72 -22.68 -3.41
C PRO A 30 28.93 -21.18 -3.18
N SER A 31 29.71 -20.85 -2.16
CA SER A 31 30.36 -19.54 -2.02
C SER A 31 31.30 -19.35 -3.21
N ASN A 32 31.00 -18.38 -4.07
CA ASN A 32 31.96 -17.84 -5.02
C ASN A 32 31.85 -16.32 -5.03
N ASP A 33 32.78 -15.68 -4.32
CA ASP A 33 33.19 -14.30 -4.57
C ASP A 33 33.68 -14.23 -6.01
N ASN A 34 32.93 -13.56 -6.88
CA ASN A 34 33.41 -12.89 -8.10
C ASN A 34 32.20 -12.28 -8.83
N THR A 35 31.81 -11.08 -8.43
CA THR A 35 31.00 -10.20 -9.29
C THR A 35 31.87 -9.05 -9.76
N ALA A 36 32.18 -9.12 -11.06
CA ALA A 36 32.79 -8.07 -11.83
C ALA A 36 32.08 -6.72 -11.57
N LYS A 37 32.86 -5.72 -11.18
CA LYS A 37 32.45 -4.32 -11.19
C LYS A 37 32.18 -3.91 -12.64
N CYS A 38 30.92 -3.90 -13.05
CA CYS A 38 30.51 -3.11 -14.20
C CYS A 38 30.24 -1.68 -13.71
N GLY A 39 31.10 -0.74 -14.11
CA GLY A 39 30.99 0.68 -13.77
C GLY A 39 29.68 1.26 -14.27
N ASN A 40 28.87 1.79 -13.35
CA ASN A 40 27.57 2.37 -13.67
C ASN A 40 27.74 3.89 -13.78
N GLU A 41 28.36 4.36 -14.86
CA GLU A 41 28.24 5.76 -15.27
C GLU A 41 26.78 5.98 -15.73
N LYS A 42 25.92 6.39 -14.80
CA LYS A 42 24.52 6.69 -15.09
C LYS A 42 24.49 7.89 -16.03
N SER A 43 24.01 7.68 -17.26
CA SER A 43 23.80 8.74 -18.24
C SER A 43 22.89 9.81 -17.65
N THR A 44 23.32 11.07 -17.74
CA THR A 44 22.53 12.22 -17.29
C THR A 44 21.39 12.46 -18.28
N CYS A 45 20.16 12.59 -17.77
CA CYS A 45 19.00 12.95 -18.58
C CYS A 45 19.22 14.28 -19.29
N LYS A 46 18.89 14.34 -20.58
CA LYS A 46 19.01 15.56 -21.40
C LYS A 46 17.72 16.37 -21.46
N ILE A 47 16.65 15.89 -20.83
CA ILE A 47 15.33 16.53 -20.87
C ILE A 47 15.33 17.75 -19.93
N PRO A 48 15.07 18.97 -20.45
CA PRO A 48 15.00 20.17 -19.63
C PRO A 48 13.95 20.04 -18.52
N GLY A 49 14.33 20.42 -17.30
CA GLY A 49 13.44 20.35 -16.14
C GLY A 49 13.19 18.93 -15.62
N CYS A 50 13.86 17.90 -16.15
CA CYS A 50 13.77 16.58 -15.58
C CYS A 50 14.38 16.54 -14.17
N PHE A 51 13.63 15.97 -13.22
CA PHE A 51 14.04 15.85 -11.82
C PHE A 51 13.93 14.40 -11.31
N PHE A 52 13.73 13.42 -12.19
CA PHE A 52 13.53 12.03 -11.81
C PHE A 52 14.74 11.44 -11.08
N HIS A 53 15.96 11.72 -11.53
CA HIS A 53 17.18 11.22 -10.90
C HIS A 53 17.37 11.79 -9.48
N GLU A 54 17.15 13.10 -9.33
CA GLU A 54 17.46 13.82 -8.08
C GLU A 54 16.32 13.78 -7.07
N ILE A 55 15.18 13.19 -7.43
CA ILE A 55 13.95 13.19 -6.62
C ILE A 55 14.15 12.74 -5.18
N GLU A 56 15.09 11.82 -4.94
CA GLU A 56 15.44 11.30 -3.61
C GLU A 56 16.21 12.31 -2.76
N LYS A 57 17.00 13.18 -3.41
CA LYS A 57 17.83 14.21 -2.76
C LYS A 57 17.03 15.50 -2.48
N LEU A 58 15.88 15.67 -3.13
CA LEU A 58 15.06 16.87 -2.96
C LEU A 58 14.44 16.94 -1.55
N LYS A 59 14.97 17.85 -0.73
CA LYS A 59 14.52 18.05 0.68
C LYS A 59 13.01 18.28 0.79
N GLN A 60 12.39 18.92 -0.20
CA GLN A 60 10.95 19.17 -0.21
C GLN A 60 10.11 17.90 -0.28
N TYR A 61 10.65 16.79 -0.78
CA TYR A 61 9.97 15.49 -0.86
C TYR A 61 10.48 14.46 0.14
N SER A 62 11.19 14.92 1.17
CA SER A 62 11.77 14.08 2.21
C SER A 62 11.14 14.34 3.58
N GLY A 63 11.24 13.36 4.47
CA GLY A 63 10.88 13.48 5.89
C GLY A 63 9.47 14.03 6.13
N ARG A 64 9.36 15.10 6.93
CA ARG A 64 8.07 15.73 7.25
C ARG A 64 7.42 16.42 6.05
N ASN A 65 8.24 16.96 5.13
CA ASN A 65 7.77 17.74 3.98
C ASN A 65 7.07 16.84 2.94
N PHE A 66 7.49 15.58 2.82
CA PHE A 66 6.88 14.61 1.90
C PHE A 66 5.35 14.58 2.01
N LYS A 67 4.80 14.53 3.23
CA LYS A 67 3.35 14.42 3.44
C LYS A 67 2.58 15.62 2.89
N HIS A 68 3.18 16.81 2.97
CA HIS A 68 2.60 18.06 2.49
C HIS A 68 2.73 18.21 0.98
N ASN A 69 3.87 17.77 0.42
CA ASN A 69 4.24 18.06 -0.96
C ASN A 69 3.94 16.92 -1.95
N LYS A 70 3.55 15.72 -1.47
CA LYS A 70 3.30 14.56 -2.35
C LYS A 70 2.26 14.80 -3.45
N ASN A 71 1.27 15.69 -3.24
CA ASN A 71 0.24 15.99 -4.24
C ASN A 71 0.82 16.83 -5.39
N GLU A 72 1.63 17.84 -5.04
CA GLU A 72 2.37 18.64 -6.02
C GLU A 72 3.39 17.77 -6.77
N LEU A 73 4.06 16.84 -6.05
CA LEU A 73 4.98 15.88 -6.66
C LEU A 73 4.29 15.01 -7.71
N THR A 74 3.13 14.40 -7.39
CA THR A 74 2.39 13.56 -8.34
C THR A 74 1.99 14.34 -9.59
N GLN A 75 1.59 15.60 -9.42
CA GLN A 75 1.22 16.45 -10.55
C GLN A 75 2.42 16.77 -11.44
N ARG A 76 3.56 17.14 -10.85
CA ARG A 76 4.79 17.43 -11.61
C ARG A 76 5.34 16.22 -12.36
N ILE A 77 5.28 15.03 -11.75
CA ILE A 77 5.68 13.79 -12.42
C ILE A 77 4.76 13.53 -13.61
N TYR A 78 3.44 13.69 -13.44
CA TYR A 78 2.47 13.49 -14.51
C TYR A 78 2.68 14.48 -15.67
N GLU A 79 2.82 15.78 -15.37
CA GLU A 79 3.04 16.81 -16.38
C GLU A 79 4.33 16.57 -17.17
N LEU A 80 5.43 16.32 -16.46
CA LEU A 80 6.71 16.01 -17.11
C LEU A 80 6.60 14.77 -18.00
N ALA A 81 5.98 13.69 -17.50
CA ALA A 81 5.79 12.47 -18.28
C ALA A 81 4.92 12.72 -19.51
N ASN A 82 3.78 13.40 -19.38
CA ASN A 82 2.87 13.67 -20.49
C ASN A 82 3.56 14.45 -21.61
N THR A 83 4.25 15.54 -21.26
CA THR A 83 4.90 16.41 -22.24
C THR A 83 6.09 15.73 -22.91
N THR A 84 6.86 14.91 -22.18
CA THR A 84 8.14 14.39 -22.69
C THR A 84 8.07 12.98 -23.24
N ILE A 85 7.17 12.13 -22.73
CA ILE A 85 7.04 10.72 -23.10
C ILE A 85 5.82 10.50 -23.99
N PHE A 86 4.72 11.22 -23.73
CA PHE A 86 3.44 10.98 -24.40
C PHE A 86 3.06 12.09 -25.39
N ASP A 87 3.98 13.03 -25.66
CA ASP A 87 3.80 14.08 -26.67
C ASP A 87 2.52 14.90 -26.44
N ASP A 88 2.18 15.16 -25.18
CA ASP A 88 0.94 15.81 -24.71
C ASP A 88 -0.36 15.16 -25.21
N LYS A 89 -0.33 13.86 -25.58
CA LYS A 89 -1.50 13.09 -26.03
C LYS A 89 -2.40 12.64 -24.88
N LEU A 90 -1.93 12.63 -23.63
CA LEU A 90 -2.79 12.39 -22.47
C LEU A 90 -3.48 13.68 -22.05
N PRO A 91 -4.64 13.61 -21.37
CA PRO A 91 -5.33 14.79 -20.86
C PRO A 91 -4.41 15.66 -20.01
N LYS A 92 -4.50 16.99 -20.12
CA LYS A 92 -3.68 17.92 -19.31
C LYS A 92 -3.79 17.68 -17.80
N LYS A 93 -4.92 17.15 -17.35
CA LYS A 93 -5.16 16.72 -15.97
C LYS A 93 -5.82 15.35 -15.97
N ILE A 94 -5.31 14.47 -15.11
CA ILE A 94 -5.91 13.17 -14.80
C ILE A 94 -6.23 13.09 -13.31
N GLU A 95 -7.26 12.32 -12.95
CA GLU A 95 -7.61 12.10 -11.56
C GLU A 95 -6.60 11.14 -10.89
N ILE A 96 -5.81 11.66 -9.93
CA ILE A 96 -4.88 10.87 -9.11
C ILE A 96 -5.39 10.85 -7.66
N ILE A 97 -5.80 9.68 -7.18
CA ILE A 97 -6.44 9.50 -5.86
C ILE A 97 -5.51 8.76 -4.90
N TRP A 98 -5.32 9.33 -3.72
CA TRP A 98 -4.65 8.66 -2.61
C TRP A 98 -5.56 7.67 -1.90
N ASN A 99 -5.29 6.37 -2.03
CA ASN A 99 -6.11 5.31 -1.45
C ASN A 99 -5.48 4.73 -0.17
N LYS A 100 -6.19 4.89 0.96
CA LYS A 100 -5.78 4.33 2.27
C LYS A 100 -6.08 2.83 2.44
N LYS A 101 -6.94 2.27 1.58
CA LYS A 101 -7.37 0.86 1.63
C LYS A 101 -6.43 -0.07 0.85
N MET A 102 -5.57 0.47 -0.03
CA MET A 102 -4.56 -0.33 -0.73
C MET A 102 -3.40 -0.66 0.22
N LEU A 103 -3.34 -1.91 0.68
CA LEU A 103 -2.38 -2.35 1.70
C LEU A 103 -1.15 -3.08 1.14
N HIS A 104 -1.26 -3.64 -0.07
CA HIS A 104 -0.24 -4.49 -0.70
C HIS A 104 0.18 -3.99 -2.09
N THR A 105 -0.73 -3.35 -2.83
CA THR A 105 -0.43 -2.77 -4.15
C THR A 105 -0.03 -1.30 -4.01
N ALA A 106 0.95 -0.86 -4.79
CA ALA A 106 1.44 0.52 -4.79
C ALA A 106 0.57 1.46 -5.62
N GLY A 107 0.19 1.05 -6.83
CA GLY A 107 -0.61 1.79 -7.78
C GLY A 107 -1.75 0.93 -8.33
N LEU A 108 -2.75 1.58 -8.91
CA LEU A 108 -3.82 0.93 -9.68
C LEU A 108 -4.40 1.94 -10.68
N CYS A 109 -4.24 1.66 -11.96
CA CYS A 109 -5.01 2.29 -13.01
C CYS A 109 -6.43 1.73 -13.06
N ILE A 110 -7.43 2.62 -13.04
CA ILE A 110 -8.83 2.30 -13.35
C ILE A 110 -9.13 2.92 -14.70
N ALA A 111 -9.21 2.08 -15.72
CA ALA A 111 -9.53 2.41 -17.10
C ALA A 111 -10.95 1.93 -17.42
N ASN A 112 -11.78 2.80 -17.97
CA ASN A 112 -13.17 2.51 -18.29
C ASN A 112 -13.61 3.32 -19.53
N GLU A 113 -14.78 2.95 -20.05
CA GLU A 113 -15.48 3.67 -21.11
C GLU A 113 -16.81 4.21 -20.56
N ILE A 114 -17.17 5.44 -20.94
CA ILE A 114 -18.49 6.01 -20.64
C ILE A 114 -19.51 5.34 -21.56
N GLN A 115 -20.59 4.79 -20.99
CA GLN A 115 -21.69 4.19 -21.74
C GLN A 115 -22.60 5.27 -22.36
N ASN A 116 -22.03 6.13 -23.20
CA ASN A 116 -22.75 7.11 -24.01
C ASN A 116 -22.56 6.80 -25.51
N LEU A 117 -23.30 7.51 -26.37
CA LEU A 117 -23.21 7.32 -27.84
C LEU A 117 -21.79 7.50 -28.40
N LYS A 118 -20.96 8.29 -27.71
CA LYS A 118 -19.58 8.60 -28.13
C LYS A 118 -18.53 7.62 -27.59
N LYS A 119 -18.90 6.73 -26.66
CA LYS A 119 -18.00 5.73 -26.07
C LYS A 119 -16.67 6.34 -25.60
N GLU A 120 -16.75 7.46 -24.89
CA GLU A 120 -15.56 8.21 -24.47
C GLU A 120 -14.78 7.43 -23.41
N ARG A 121 -13.49 7.22 -23.65
CA ARG A 121 -12.59 6.53 -22.71
C ARG A 121 -12.10 7.49 -21.63
N TYR A 122 -12.04 6.99 -20.40
CA TYR A 122 -11.43 7.71 -19.28
C TYR A 122 -10.57 6.78 -18.44
N ALA A 123 -9.61 7.37 -17.73
CA ALA A 123 -8.78 6.67 -16.77
C ALA A 123 -8.52 7.52 -15.54
N ARG A 124 -8.29 6.86 -14.40
CA ARG A 124 -7.84 7.47 -13.15
C ARG A 124 -6.82 6.58 -12.47
N ILE A 125 -5.93 7.18 -11.69
CA ILE A 125 -4.84 6.48 -11.02
C ILE A 125 -5.08 6.50 -9.52
N HIS A 126 -5.06 5.34 -8.88
CA HIS A 126 -5.03 5.23 -7.43
C HIS A 126 -3.61 4.96 -6.95
N ILE A 127 -3.13 5.73 -5.96
CA ILE A 127 -1.82 5.53 -5.32
C ILE A 127 -2.02 5.15 -3.86
N SER A 128 -1.35 4.10 -3.41
CA SER A 128 -1.39 3.64 -2.04
C SER A 128 -0.66 4.60 -1.10
N LEU A 129 -1.39 5.07 -0.09
CA LEU A 129 -0.81 5.83 1.03
C LEU A 129 0.11 5.00 1.92
N LYS A 130 0.02 3.68 1.85
CA LYS A 130 0.73 2.75 2.73
C LYS A 130 2.00 2.21 2.10
N VAL A 131 2.01 2.04 0.78
CA VAL A 131 3.14 1.50 0.03
C VAL A 131 4.00 2.63 -0.56
N CYS A 132 3.39 3.68 -1.11
CA CYS A 132 4.11 4.83 -1.68
C CYS A 132 4.42 5.88 -0.60
N ASP A 133 5.36 5.53 0.28
CA ASP A 133 5.80 6.30 1.45
C ASP A 133 7.05 7.17 1.22
N SER A 134 7.53 7.25 -0.02
CA SER A 134 8.68 8.06 -0.42
C SER A 134 8.54 8.60 -1.85
N ALA A 135 9.31 9.64 -2.18
CA ALA A 135 9.27 10.30 -3.48
C ALA A 135 9.64 9.35 -4.63
N VAL A 136 10.65 8.50 -4.42
CA VAL A 136 11.10 7.48 -5.38
C VAL A 136 9.97 6.48 -5.68
N ARG A 137 9.29 5.98 -4.64
CA ARG A 137 8.16 5.06 -4.83
C ARG A 137 6.99 5.71 -5.55
N ILE A 138 6.71 6.99 -5.30
CA ILE A 138 5.70 7.73 -6.07
C ILE A 138 6.09 7.77 -7.54
N ARG A 139 7.32 8.19 -7.87
CA ARG A 139 7.82 8.26 -9.24
C ARG A 139 7.65 6.93 -9.97
N ASP A 140 8.24 5.88 -9.42
CA ASP A 140 8.28 4.57 -10.07
C ASP A 140 6.87 3.98 -10.26
N THR A 141 6.03 4.13 -9.23
CA THR A 141 4.62 3.67 -9.30
C THR A 141 3.82 4.51 -10.29
N LEU A 142 3.92 5.82 -10.23
CA LEU A 142 3.11 6.70 -11.05
C LEU A 142 3.46 6.55 -12.54
N ILE A 143 4.76 6.46 -12.89
CA ILE A 143 5.17 6.21 -14.28
C ILE A 143 4.63 4.86 -14.77
N HIS A 144 4.67 3.81 -13.92
CA HIS A 144 4.06 2.51 -14.25
C HIS A 144 2.56 2.65 -14.56
N GLU A 145 1.80 3.33 -13.68
CA GLU A 145 0.36 3.53 -13.88
C GLU A 145 0.04 4.42 -15.09
N ILE A 146 0.88 5.42 -15.39
CA ILE A 146 0.70 6.27 -16.58
C ILE A 146 0.89 5.45 -17.87
N CYS A 147 1.77 4.44 -17.89
CA CYS A 147 1.89 3.54 -19.05
C CYS A 147 0.56 2.78 -19.33
N HIS A 148 -0.16 2.37 -18.27
CA HIS A 148 -1.50 1.79 -18.43
C HIS A 148 -2.51 2.82 -18.94
N VAL A 149 -2.45 4.05 -18.43
CA VAL A 149 -3.30 5.15 -18.89
C VAL A 149 -3.07 5.41 -20.38
N ALA A 150 -1.83 5.43 -20.85
CA ALA A 150 -1.49 5.62 -22.25
C ALA A 150 -1.99 4.47 -23.13
N SER A 151 -1.78 3.22 -22.71
CA SER A 151 -2.33 2.04 -23.38
C SER A 151 -3.84 2.15 -23.58
N TRP A 152 -4.56 2.64 -22.58
CA TRP A 152 -6.01 2.77 -22.68
C TRP A 152 -6.48 3.99 -23.49
N LEU A 153 -5.96 5.18 -23.16
CA LEU A 153 -6.46 6.43 -23.72
C LEU A 153 -5.94 6.71 -25.14
N ILE A 154 -4.70 6.31 -25.44
CA ILE A 154 -4.09 6.52 -26.76
C ILE A 154 -4.39 5.33 -27.67
N ASP A 155 -4.08 4.12 -27.20
CA ASP A 155 -4.12 2.93 -28.07
C ASP A 155 -5.45 2.17 -27.99
N GLY A 156 -6.26 2.42 -26.96
CA GLY A 156 -7.52 1.72 -26.75
C GLY A 156 -7.39 0.29 -26.26
N VAL A 157 -6.24 -0.06 -25.70
CA VAL A 157 -5.93 -1.41 -25.24
C VAL A 157 -6.06 -1.45 -23.72
N GLN A 158 -7.02 -2.24 -23.24
CA GLN A 158 -7.20 -2.54 -21.82
C GLN A 158 -6.60 -3.91 -21.52
N ASP A 159 -5.28 -3.95 -21.39
CA ASP A 159 -4.55 -5.13 -20.93
C ASP A 159 -3.81 -4.83 -19.61
N SER A 160 -3.18 -5.85 -19.02
CA SER A 160 -2.35 -5.65 -17.83
C SER A 160 -0.94 -5.18 -18.22
N HIS A 161 -0.17 -5.99 -18.95
CA HIS A 161 1.21 -5.63 -19.32
C HIS A 161 1.53 -6.16 -20.71
N GLY A 162 0.59 -6.00 -21.64
CA GLY A 162 0.73 -6.42 -23.04
C GLY A 162 1.63 -5.47 -23.82
N ASP A 163 1.57 -5.55 -25.15
CA ASP A 163 2.61 -4.94 -25.98
C ASP A 163 2.56 -3.42 -25.99
N SER A 164 1.37 -2.81 -25.91
CA SER A 164 1.23 -1.36 -25.74
C SER A 164 1.87 -0.88 -24.42
N TRP A 165 1.57 -1.55 -23.31
CA TRP A 165 2.19 -1.20 -22.02
C TRP A 165 3.72 -1.36 -22.06
N LYS A 166 4.24 -2.45 -22.63
CA LYS A 166 5.70 -2.67 -22.77
C LYS A 166 6.36 -1.61 -23.65
N PHE A 167 5.69 -1.20 -24.73
CA PHE A 167 6.16 -0.13 -25.60
C PHE A 167 6.32 1.17 -24.81
N TYR A 168 5.30 1.59 -24.06
CA TYR A 168 5.39 2.81 -23.25
C TYR A 168 6.40 2.69 -22.11
N ALA A 169 6.50 1.55 -21.45
CA ALA A 169 7.53 1.30 -20.44
C ALA A 169 8.95 1.45 -21.03
N LYS A 170 9.19 0.89 -22.22
CA LYS A 170 10.46 1.05 -22.95
C LYS A 170 10.70 2.51 -23.35
N LYS A 171 9.70 3.18 -23.92
CA LYS A 171 9.76 4.61 -24.30
C LYS A 171 10.12 5.49 -23.10
N CYS A 172 9.54 5.22 -21.93
CA CYS A 172 9.89 5.94 -20.70
C CYS A 172 11.38 5.79 -20.36
N ASN A 173 11.93 4.58 -20.41
CA ASN A 173 13.35 4.33 -20.13
C ASN A 173 14.28 4.86 -21.23
N GLU A 174 13.84 4.95 -22.49
CA GLU A 174 14.62 5.55 -23.58
C GLU A 174 14.71 7.08 -23.45
N ILE A 175 13.60 7.75 -23.11
CA ILE A 175 13.54 9.21 -22.96
C ILE A 175 14.15 9.68 -21.63
N HIS A 176 13.90 8.94 -20.55
CA HIS A 176 14.43 9.21 -19.21
C HIS A 176 15.28 8.02 -18.72
N PRO A 177 16.53 7.90 -19.19
CA PRO A 177 17.41 6.75 -18.89
C PRO A 177 17.80 6.64 -17.41
N GLU A 178 17.60 7.67 -16.62
CA GLU A 178 17.77 7.65 -15.17
C GLU A 178 16.67 6.90 -14.42
N LEU A 179 15.52 6.68 -15.06
CA LEU A 179 14.45 5.89 -14.46
C LEU A 179 14.96 4.45 -14.32
N PRO A 180 14.66 3.79 -13.19
CA PRO A 180 14.88 2.35 -13.12
C PRO A 180 14.08 1.67 -14.24
N MET A 181 14.55 0.50 -14.69
CA MET A 181 13.80 -0.31 -15.64
C MET A 181 12.37 -0.49 -15.13
N ILE A 182 11.39 -0.10 -15.95
CA ILE A 182 9.98 -0.19 -15.56
C ILE A 182 9.54 -1.64 -15.73
N THR A 183 9.39 -2.34 -14.61
CA THR A 183 8.97 -3.73 -14.55
C THR A 183 7.47 -3.87 -14.30
N ARG A 184 6.92 -5.06 -14.60
CA ARG A 184 5.50 -5.38 -14.37
C ARG A 184 5.08 -5.27 -12.91
N CYS A 185 6.00 -5.55 -11.99
CA CYS A 185 5.76 -5.52 -10.56
C CYS A 185 6.81 -4.66 -9.87
N HIS A 186 6.40 -3.95 -8.82
CA HIS A 186 7.33 -3.37 -7.87
C HIS A 186 7.62 -4.37 -6.75
N ASN A 187 8.89 -4.53 -6.41
CA ASN A 187 9.29 -5.36 -5.26
C ASN A 187 9.53 -4.50 -4.00
N TYR A 188 8.58 -3.63 -3.67
CA TYR A 188 8.73 -2.77 -2.51
C TYR A 188 8.62 -3.57 -1.22
N ARG A 189 9.62 -3.41 -0.35
CA ARG A 189 9.49 -3.85 1.03
C ARG A 189 8.47 -2.96 1.75
N ILE A 190 7.33 -3.53 2.08
CA ILE A 190 6.25 -2.83 2.78
C ILE A 190 6.63 -2.64 4.25
N ASN A 191 6.57 -1.39 4.72
CA ASN A 191 6.91 -1.02 6.08
C ASN A 191 5.69 -1.14 7.01
N TYR A 192 5.52 -2.31 7.63
CA TYR A 192 4.46 -2.52 8.62
C TYR A 192 4.85 -1.96 9.99
N LYS A 193 3.84 -1.47 10.73
CA LYS A 193 4.02 -0.97 12.09
C LYS A 193 4.00 -2.08 13.14
N ILE A 194 3.36 -3.20 12.84
CA ILE A 194 3.19 -4.32 13.76
C ILE A 194 3.66 -5.57 13.02
N TYR A 195 4.48 -6.37 13.69
CA TYR A 195 4.90 -7.67 13.20
C TYR A 195 4.43 -8.75 14.17
N TYR A 196 4.04 -9.88 13.62
CA TYR A 196 3.85 -11.12 14.34
C TYR A 196 4.91 -12.10 13.86
N GLU A 197 5.52 -12.83 14.78
CA GLU A 197 6.56 -13.80 14.50
C GLU A 197 6.13 -15.19 14.96
N CYS A 198 6.40 -16.21 14.16
CA CYS A 198 6.15 -17.58 14.54
C CYS A 198 7.22 -18.06 15.52
N ILE A 199 6.80 -18.63 16.65
CA ILE A 199 7.72 -19.12 17.68
C ILE A 199 8.54 -20.35 17.25
N GLN A 200 8.10 -21.06 16.20
CA GLN A 200 8.74 -22.29 15.74
C GLN A 200 9.71 -22.05 14.57
N CYS A 201 9.28 -21.28 13.56
CA CYS A 201 10.03 -21.11 12.31
C CYS A 201 10.48 -19.67 12.04
N SER A 202 10.24 -18.75 12.98
CA SER A 202 10.60 -17.33 12.91
C SER A 202 10.04 -16.57 11.70
N ALA A 203 9.07 -17.16 10.98
CA ALA A 203 8.40 -16.49 9.88
C ALA A 203 7.62 -15.27 10.39
N ARG A 204 7.79 -14.12 9.71
CA ARG A 204 7.17 -12.85 10.09
C ARG A 204 5.98 -12.50 9.23
N VAL A 205 4.95 -11.97 9.88
CA VAL A 205 3.72 -11.47 9.26
C VAL A 205 3.53 -10.02 9.67
N GLY A 206 3.60 -9.10 8.70
CA GLY A 206 3.40 -7.67 8.94
C GLY A 206 1.92 -7.25 8.88
N ARG A 207 1.54 -6.30 9.75
CA ARG A 207 0.21 -5.68 9.83
C ARG A 207 0.30 -4.18 10.14
N TYR A 208 -0.69 -3.41 9.70
CA TYR A 208 -0.79 -1.97 10.02
C TYR A 208 -1.52 -1.69 11.33
N THR A 209 -2.34 -2.64 11.80
CA THR A 209 -3.11 -2.58 13.04
C THR A 209 -2.99 -3.92 13.78
N LYS A 210 -3.39 -3.96 15.06
CA LYS A 210 -3.41 -5.18 15.88
C LYS A 210 -4.62 -6.07 15.52
N SER A 211 -4.77 -6.40 14.24
CA SER A 211 -5.95 -7.08 13.70
C SER A 211 -5.80 -8.60 13.59
N LEU A 212 -4.59 -9.14 13.76
CA LEU A 212 -4.37 -10.57 13.69
C LEU A 212 -4.70 -11.20 15.05
N ASN A 213 -5.74 -12.04 15.07
CA ASN A 213 -6.09 -12.88 16.21
C ASN A 213 -5.20 -14.13 16.20
N THR A 214 -4.23 -14.19 17.11
CA THR A 214 -3.23 -15.27 17.19
C THR A 214 -3.80 -16.59 17.70
N GLU A 215 -5.01 -16.61 18.27
CA GLU A 215 -5.71 -17.84 18.65
C GLU A 215 -6.34 -18.53 17.44
N ARG A 216 -6.75 -17.76 16.43
CA ARG A 216 -7.39 -18.27 15.21
C ARG A 216 -6.42 -18.43 14.05
N PHE A 217 -5.42 -17.56 13.96
CA PHE A 217 -4.49 -17.51 12.84
C PHE A 217 -3.14 -18.11 13.22
N LEU A 218 -2.79 -19.19 12.54
CA LEU A 218 -1.52 -19.89 12.69
C LEU A 218 -0.54 -19.50 11.57
N CYS A 219 0.74 -19.81 11.79
CA CYS A 219 1.77 -19.63 10.77
C CYS A 219 1.41 -20.39 9.49
N THR A 220 1.44 -19.72 8.35
CA THR A 220 1.12 -20.34 7.06
C THR A 220 2.13 -21.41 6.64
N ARG A 221 3.39 -21.30 7.12
CA ARG A 221 4.50 -22.20 6.77
C ARG A 221 4.52 -23.49 7.59
N CYS A 222 4.41 -23.40 8.91
CA CYS A 222 4.56 -24.55 9.82
C CYS A 222 3.35 -24.81 10.72
N LYS A 223 2.27 -24.03 10.60
CA LYS A 223 1.09 -24.07 11.48
C LYS A 223 1.37 -23.77 12.96
N GLY A 224 2.57 -23.31 13.31
CA GLY A 224 2.91 -22.87 14.67
C GLY A 224 2.24 -21.57 15.08
N THR A 225 2.20 -21.34 16.40
CA THR A 225 1.64 -20.12 17.02
C THR A 225 2.39 -18.87 16.59
N LEU A 226 1.65 -17.80 16.35
CA LEU A 226 2.17 -16.46 16.08
C LEU A 226 2.10 -15.61 17.34
N VAL A 227 3.17 -14.87 17.65
CA VAL A 227 3.20 -13.91 18.75
C VAL A 227 3.52 -12.51 18.22
N MET A 228 2.90 -11.49 18.79
CA MET A 228 3.18 -10.10 18.39
C MET A 228 4.59 -9.72 18.85
N VAL A 229 5.40 -9.22 17.93
CA VAL A 229 6.73 -8.69 18.24
C VAL A 229 6.57 -7.37 19.00
N PRO A 230 7.16 -7.22 20.20
CA PRO A 230 7.14 -5.97 20.93
C PRO A 230 7.80 -4.84 20.12
N LEU A 231 7.21 -3.65 20.17
CA LEU A 231 7.90 -2.46 19.65
C LEU A 231 8.99 -2.09 20.65
N LEU A 232 10.22 -1.88 20.17
CA LEU A 232 11.36 -1.52 21.01
C LEU A 232 11.69 -0.03 20.85
N ARG A 233 12.19 0.60 21.93
CA ARG A 233 12.85 1.90 21.91
C ARG A 233 14.26 1.76 21.32
N LYS A 234 14.95 2.88 21.09
CA LYS A 234 16.34 2.90 20.60
C LYS A 234 17.32 2.16 21.53
N ASP A 235 17.02 2.13 22.82
CA ASP A 235 17.78 1.44 23.87
C ASP A 235 17.43 -0.07 23.98
N GLY A 236 16.58 -0.60 23.10
CA GLY A 236 16.17 -2.01 23.11
C GLY A 236 15.05 -2.33 24.10
N THR A 237 14.58 -1.37 24.91
CA THR A 237 13.50 -1.63 25.86
C THR A 237 12.13 -1.68 25.17
N PRO A 238 11.21 -2.59 25.56
CA PRO A 238 9.85 -2.60 25.03
C PRO A 238 9.10 -1.30 25.30
N ILE A 239 8.49 -0.74 24.25
CA ILE A 239 7.57 0.39 24.36
C ILE A 239 6.29 -0.11 25.02
N GLN A 240 6.10 0.23 26.30
CA GLN A 240 4.81 0.12 26.95
C GLN A 240 3.91 1.30 26.52
N PRO A 241 2.80 1.04 25.81
CA PRO A 241 1.89 2.12 25.42
C PRO A 241 1.16 2.65 26.66
N TYR A 242 1.33 3.95 26.95
CA TYR A 242 0.52 4.63 27.95
C TYR A 242 -0.95 4.64 27.51
N VAL A 243 -1.79 3.95 28.28
CA VAL A 243 -3.24 3.95 28.07
C VAL A 243 -3.82 5.07 28.93
N ARG A 244 -4.47 6.07 28.30
CA ARG A 244 -5.10 7.16 29.04
C ARG A 244 -6.12 6.61 30.05
N PRO A 245 -6.29 7.23 31.23
CA PRO A 245 -7.19 6.73 32.27
C PRO A 245 -8.61 6.40 31.79
N PHE A 246 -9.24 7.29 31.00
CA PHE A 246 -10.57 7.01 30.44
C PHE A 246 -10.59 5.80 29.49
N ALA A 247 -9.55 5.62 28.67
CA ALA A 247 -9.46 4.46 27.79
C ALA A 247 -9.29 3.15 28.58
N MET A 248 -8.59 3.19 29.72
CA MET A 248 -8.49 2.07 30.65
C MET A 248 -9.87 1.75 31.25
N TYR A 249 -10.59 2.78 31.70
CA TYR A 249 -11.94 2.67 32.25
C TYR A 249 -12.92 2.04 31.25
N VAL A 250 -12.93 2.55 30.00
CA VAL A 250 -13.75 1.97 28.92
C VAL A 250 -13.39 0.50 28.71
N LYS A 251 -12.09 0.15 28.65
CA LYS A 251 -11.66 -1.25 28.46
C LYS A 251 -12.20 -2.18 29.56
N GLN A 252 -12.23 -1.72 30.80
CA GLN A 252 -12.68 -2.51 31.95
C GLN A 252 -14.21 -2.64 32.02
N ASN A 253 -14.94 -1.60 31.65
CA ASN A 253 -16.39 -1.51 31.89
C ASN A 253 -17.26 -1.72 30.64
N TYR A 254 -16.71 -1.64 29.43
CA TYR A 254 -17.51 -1.69 28.20
C TYR A 254 -18.40 -2.93 28.08
N ARG A 255 -17.87 -4.12 28.34
CA ARG A 255 -18.66 -5.36 28.25
C ARG A 255 -19.82 -5.39 29.24
N LYS A 256 -19.60 -4.88 30.46
CA LYS A 256 -20.63 -4.82 31.50
C LYS A 256 -21.77 -3.91 31.06
N VAL A 257 -21.44 -2.67 30.67
CA VAL A 257 -22.44 -1.68 30.22
C VAL A 257 -23.15 -2.15 28.95
N MET A 258 -22.46 -2.81 28.02
CA MET A 258 -23.09 -3.37 26.82
C MET A 258 -24.09 -4.48 27.16
N HIS A 259 -23.80 -5.33 28.15
CA HIS A 259 -24.72 -6.38 28.60
C HIS A 259 -25.93 -5.80 29.37
N GLU A 260 -25.72 -4.74 30.17
CA GLU A 260 -26.78 -4.02 30.88
C GLU A 260 -27.71 -3.25 29.92
N MET A 261 -27.20 -2.90 28.72
CA MET A 261 -27.88 -2.09 27.71
C MET A 261 -28.01 -2.83 26.36
N PRO A 262 -28.68 -4.00 26.28
CA PRO A 262 -28.65 -4.87 25.11
C PRO A 262 -29.30 -4.29 23.83
N HIS A 263 -30.12 -3.25 23.96
CA HIS A 263 -30.80 -2.58 22.84
C HIS A 263 -30.10 -1.30 22.33
N TYR A 264 -28.93 -0.96 22.89
CA TYR A 264 -28.26 0.30 22.60
C TYR A 264 -27.08 0.13 21.64
N PHE A 265 -26.86 1.13 20.80
CA PHE A 265 -25.74 1.14 19.87
C PHE A 265 -24.43 1.51 20.59
N HIS A 266 -23.30 1.18 19.96
CA HIS A 266 -21.96 1.52 20.46
C HIS A 266 -21.83 2.98 20.95
N GLY A 267 -22.45 3.92 20.22
CA GLY A 267 -22.43 5.34 20.58
C GLY A 267 -23.06 5.64 21.94
N ASP A 268 -24.12 4.93 22.32
CA ASP A 268 -24.84 5.17 23.57
C ASP A 268 -24.09 4.56 24.76
N VAL A 269 -23.50 3.38 24.57
CA VAL A 269 -22.58 2.76 25.55
C VAL A 269 -21.40 3.70 25.84
N MET A 270 -20.82 4.33 24.82
CA MET A 270 -19.71 5.28 25.00
C MET A 270 -20.15 6.55 25.74
N LYS A 271 -21.36 7.07 25.50
CA LYS A 271 -21.91 8.21 26.24
C LYS A 271 -22.11 7.88 27.72
N LYS A 272 -22.67 6.70 28.02
CA LYS A 272 -22.88 6.21 29.39
C LYS A 272 -21.55 6.08 30.14
N LEU A 273 -20.57 5.38 29.55
CA LEU A 273 -19.23 5.22 30.13
C LEU A 273 -18.53 6.57 30.38
N SER A 274 -18.73 7.56 29.52
CA SER A 274 -18.17 8.91 29.71
C SER A 274 -18.77 9.60 30.95
N LYS A 275 -20.10 9.53 31.12
CA LYS A 275 -20.80 10.09 32.29
C LYS A 275 -20.37 9.39 33.58
N ASP A 276 -20.35 8.06 33.56
CA ASP A 276 -19.98 7.25 34.73
C ASP A 276 -18.53 7.51 35.15
N TYR A 277 -17.61 7.62 34.19
CA TYR A 277 -16.21 7.96 34.48
C TYR A 277 -16.05 9.34 35.14
N ILE A 278 -16.80 10.34 34.71
CA ILE A 278 -16.77 11.69 35.31
C ILE A 278 -17.34 11.65 36.73
N ALA A 279 -18.45 10.93 36.94
CA ALA A 279 -19.07 10.78 38.26
C ALA A 279 -18.14 10.09 39.25
N GLU A 280 -17.55 8.95 38.87
CA GLU A 280 -16.61 8.21 39.71
C GLU A 280 -15.34 9.03 40.01
N LYS A 281 -14.86 9.81 39.03
CA LYS A 281 -13.71 10.70 39.24
C LYS A 281 -14.03 11.80 40.26
N LYS A 282 -15.24 12.38 40.21
CA LYS A 282 -15.70 13.39 41.18
C LYS A 282 -15.85 12.78 42.58
N GLU A 283 -16.45 11.60 42.67
CA GLU A 283 -16.62 10.87 43.93
C GLU A 283 -15.28 10.52 44.58
N LYS A 284 -14.33 10.00 43.79
CA LYS A 284 -12.96 9.74 44.26
C LYS A 284 -12.21 11.00 44.70
N SER A 285 -12.48 12.15 44.09
CA SER A 285 -11.89 13.42 44.54
C SER A 285 -12.54 13.96 45.82
N LEU A 286 -13.79 13.62 46.09
CA LEU A 286 -14.51 13.99 47.31
C LEU A 286 -14.11 13.11 48.50
N ASN A 287 -13.80 11.83 48.26
CA ASN A 287 -13.38 10.87 49.29
C ASN A 287 -11.87 10.91 49.62
N LEU A 288 -11.11 11.87 49.06
CA LEU A 288 -9.68 12.08 49.32
C LEU A 288 -9.41 13.26 50.28
N PHE A 289 -10.48 13.84 50.83
CA PHE A 289 -10.49 14.85 51.90
C PHE A 289 -11.34 14.33 53.06
#